data_AF-A0A428URC8-F1
#
_entry.id   AF-A0A428URC8-F1
#
_cell.length_a   1.000
_cell.length_b   1.000
_cell.length_c   1.000
_cell.angle_alpha   90.00
_cell.angle_beta   90.00
_cell.angle_gamma   90.00
#
_symmetry.space_group_name_H-M   'P 1'
#
loop_
_entity.id
_entity.type
_entity.pdbx_description
1 polymer ?
#
loop_
_entity_poly.entity_id
_entity_poly.type
_entity_poly.pdbx_seq_one_letter_code
_entity_poly.pdbx_strand_id
1 'polypeptide(L)'
;MPGLEIMSGIDKKMCLGPMKVGKLGLEGDEHDPTFHGGPDKAILGYCSSHYAAWHASYPERQDRFVPGGFGENFVTAKMNERNVCIGDVISVGPEVLLQVSLPRQPCFKLNHRFSLKNFAPVTYQTSRTGWYYRVLREGVVSVGDELRLVERQWPKWTVERVQEYLHRNTGNLEMNEELSTLEVLGQESRGQFMKRVARARRKNRTDTWKEYRIISRKMETTRVVSLVLQAVSLDPEAEKFVPGSHARLKLPNGLIRSYSIVSTANKKDKANVGNLFELGVALDDKSRGGSRYLHDHAQLGNVIQVGRITSDVVPAKSASTHVFIAGGIGITAFMDLLKRYHTIHWALKLHYAVRSAQEFPYRDRLEALGDDVVVYDGSKGQRMDIEAIVKALPWNSHLYVCGPTRMMAAAKEAVQKHGIPADEVHFEAFAAEVTGDAFDVQVLNRGDKLVRVDEEESLLEVLRREFDDVPSSCEVGNCGTCKVKVESGRVEHRGTALSEEERRGSMLACVSRGIGRIAIEL
;
A
#
# COMPACT_ATOMS: atom_id res chain seq x y z
N MET A 1 -19.58 -15.44 -9.50
CA MET A 1 -19.17 -14.82 -10.78
C MET A 1 -18.03 -15.66 -11.35
N PRO A 2 -17.89 -15.80 -12.67
CA PRO A 2 -17.04 -16.85 -13.24
C PRO A 2 -15.56 -16.65 -12.85
N GLY A 3 -14.92 -17.71 -12.33
CA GLY A 3 -13.47 -17.85 -12.32
C GLY A 3 -12.71 -17.59 -11.01
N LEU A 4 -13.35 -17.10 -9.94
CA LEU A 4 -12.69 -16.98 -8.63
C LEU A 4 -13.56 -17.59 -7.52
N GLU A 5 -13.08 -18.67 -6.91
CA GLU A 5 -13.66 -19.23 -5.69
C GLU A 5 -12.97 -18.57 -4.47
N ILE A 6 -13.75 -17.89 -3.63
CA ILE A 6 -13.24 -17.21 -2.43
C ILE A 6 -13.83 -17.87 -1.20
N MET A 7 -12.97 -18.50 -0.40
CA MET A 7 -13.36 -18.99 0.92
C MET A 7 -13.59 -17.83 1.90
N SER A 8 -14.75 -17.81 2.55
CA SER A 8 -15.18 -16.71 3.41
C SER A 8 -16.16 -17.16 4.50
N GLY A 9 -16.02 -16.59 5.71
CA GLY A 9 -16.99 -16.75 6.81
C GLY A 9 -18.12 -15.71 6.81
N ILE A 10 -18.44 -15.11 5.65
CA ILE A 10 -19.58 -14.20 5.46
C ILE A 10 -20.74 -14.94 4.78
N ASP A 11 -21.87 -14.29 4.56
CA ASP A 11 -23.11 -14.94 4.11
C ASP A 11 -23.64 -15.98 5.12
N LYS A 12 -23.54 -15.62 6.40
CA LYS A 12 -23.99 -16.47 7.50
C LYS A 12 -25.49 -16.76 7.38
N LYS A 13 -25.89 -17.95 7.80
CA LYS A 13 -27.30 -18.36 7.84
C LYS A 13 -27.85 -18.17 9.23
N MET A 14 -29.14 -17.85 9.31
CA MET A 14 -29.82 -17.68 10.59
C MET A 14 -29.87 -19.01 11.33
N CYS A 15 -29.41 -19.02 12.57
CA CYS A 15 -29.58 -20.15 13.48
C CYS A 15 -30.78 -19.87 14.40
N LEU A 16 -31.71 -20.81 14.50
CA LEU A 16 -32.92 -20.69 15.34
C LEU A 16 -32.73 -21.32 16.72
N GLY A 17 -31.73 -22.20 16.88
CA GLY A 17 -31.45 -22.89 18.13
C GLY A 17 -30.53 -22.09 19.06
N PRO A 18 -30.43 -22.51 20.33
CA PRO A 18 -29.45 -21.95 21.26
C PRO A 18 -28.03 -22.20 20.76
N MET A 19 -27.14 -21.23 20.96
CA MET A 19 -25.72 -21.33 20.58
C MET A 19 -24.83 -20.96 21.76
N LYS A 20 -23.76 -21.73 21.97
CA LYS A 20 -22.73 -21.39 22.95
C LYS A 20 -21.88 -20.23 22.43
N VAL A 21 -21.63 -19.28 23.32
CA VAL A 21 -20.72 -18.15 23.11
C VAL A 21 -19.41 -18.44 23.84
N GLY A 22 -18.34 -18.65 23.09
CA GLY A 22 -16.98 -18.79 23.61
C GLY A 22 -16.14 -17.53 23.43
N LYS A 23 -14.96 -17.47 24.06
CA LYS A 23 -14.01 -16.33 23.96
C LYS A 23 -13.61 -15.93 22.53
N LEU A 24 -13.75 -16.85 21.57
CA LEU A 24 -13.36 -16.63 20.17
C LEU A 24 -14.55 -16.50 19.21
N GLY A 25 -15.79 -16.67 19.68
CA GLY A 25 -16.98 -16.54 18.86
C GLY A 25 -18.08 -17.53 19.22
N LEU A 26 -19.06 -17.66 18.33
CA LEU A 26 -20.16 -18.63 18.48
C LEU A 26 -19.70 -20.03 18.09
N GLU A 27 -20.25 -21.05 18.75
CA GLU A 27 -20.04 -22.45 18.39
C GLU A 27 -20.42 -22.71 16.93
N GLY A 28 -19.52 -23.34 16.18
CA GLY A 28 -19.72 -23.61 14.74
C GLY A 28 -19.52 -22.39 13.83
N ASP A 29 -19.15 -21.22 14.37
CA ASP A 29 -18.85 -20.06 13.55
C ASP A 29 -17.44 -20.11 12.95
N GLU A 30 -17.32 -19.76 11.67
CA GLU A 30 -16.05 -19.69 10.98
C GLU A 30 -15.58 -18.25 10.79
N HIS A 31 -14.27 -18.07 10.97
CA HIS A 31 -13.57 -16.82 10.70
C HIS A 31 -12.27 -17.09 9.94
N ASP A 32 -11.77 -16.08 9.23
CA ASP A 32 -10.46 -16.13 8.58
C ASP A 32 -9.36 -15.79 9.60
N PRO A 33 -8.66 -16.77 10.19
CA PRO A 33 -7.77 -16.53 11.34
C PRO A 33 -6.58 -15.62 11.00
N THR A 34 -6.32 -15.37 9.72
CA THR A 34 -5.22 -14.52 9.26
C THR A 34 -5.53 -13.03 9.49
N PHE A 35 -6.78 -12.63 9.32
CA PHE A 35 -7.19 -11.21 9.30
C PHE A 35 -8.45 -10.93 10.14
N HIS A 36 -9.34 -11.90 10.28
CA HIS A 36 -10.64 -11.77 10.92
C HIS A 36 -10.79 -12.84 12.00
N GLY A 37 -10.84 -12.43 13.27
CA GLY A 37 -10.96 -13.34 14.40
C GLY A 37 -10.07 -12.93 15.56
N GLY A 38 -10.03 -13.78 16.58
CA GLY A 38 -9.36 -13.51 17.84
C GLY A 38 -10.28 -12.81 18.86
N PRO A 39 -9.80 -12.62 20.09
CA PRO A 39 -10.64 -12.18 21.21
C PRO A 39 -11.33 -10.85 20.97
N ASP A 40 -10.68 -9.92 20.27
CA ASP A 40 -11.23 -8.61 19.92
C ASP A 40 -12.30 -8.66 18.82
N LYS A 41 -12.46 -9.77 18.10
CA LYS A 41 -13.36 -9.89 16.95
C LYS A 41 -14.28 -11.11 17.04
N ALA A 42 -14.57 -11.56 18.28
CA ALA A 42 -15.29 -12.80 18.54
C ALA A 42 -16.71 -12.79 17.96
N ILE A 43 -17.43 -11.67 18.08
CA ILE A 43 -18.81 -11.56 17.59
C ILE A 43 -18.95 -10.28 16.78
N LEU A 44 -19.53 -10.38 15.59
CA LEU A 44 -19.88 -9.22 14.76
C LEU A 44 -21.34 -8.81 14.99
N GLY A 45 -21.54 -7.56 15.40
CA GLY A 45 -22.84 -6.89 15.41
C GLY A 45 -23.08 -6.05 14.14
N TYR A 46 -24.33 -6.02 13.68
CA TYR A 46 -24.77 -5.18 12.56
C TYR A 46 -26.15 -4.57 12.82
N CYS A 47 -26.43 -3.42 12.20
CA CYS A 47 -27.71 -2.74 12.33
C CYS A 47 -28.65 -3.10 11.17
N SER A 48 -29.84 -3.63 11.47
CA SER A 48 -30.81 -4.01 10.44
C SER A 48 -31.37 -2.82 9.66
N SER A 49 -31.38 -1.61 10.23
CA SER A 49 -31.87 -0.43 9.51
C SER A 49 -31.02 -0.09 8.28
N HIS A 50 -29.78 -0.59 8.21
CA HIS A 50 -28.90 -0.34 7.08
C HIS A 50 -29.34 -1.07 5.81
N TYR A 51 -30.03 -2.22 5.92
CA TYR A 51 -30.42 -3.00 4.73
C TYR A 51 -31.34 -2.20 3.81
N ALA A 52 -32.34 -1.50 4.35
CA ALA A 52 -33.24 -0.67 3.55
C ALA A 52 -32.50 0.45 2.80
N ALA A 53 -31.50 1.06 3.45
CA ALA A 53 -30.68 2.07 2.81
C ALA A 53 -29.78 1.47 1.71
N TRP A 54 -29.27 0.25 1.90
CA TRP A 54 -28.54 -0.46 0.85
C TRP A 54 -29.44 -0.89 -0.31
N HIS A 55 -30.66 -1.33 -0.04
CA HIS A 55 -31.67 -1.65 -1.04
C HIS A 55 -32.00 -0.45 -1.93
N ALA A 56 -32.05 0.75 -1.35
CA ALA A 56 -32.24 1.99 -2.09
C ALA A 56 -31.01 2.37 -2.92
N SER A 57 -29.80 2.17 -2.40
CA SER A 57 -28.55 2.48 -3.12
C SER A 57 -28.22 1.49 -4.23
N TYR A 58 -28.63 0.22 -4.09
CA TYR A 58 -28.33 -0.88 -5.02
C TYR A 58 -29.57 -1.78 -5.24
N PRO A 59 -30.62 -1.27 -5.92
CA PRO A 59 -31.88 -2.01 -6.10
C PRO A 59 -31.71 -3.37 -6.79
N GLU A 60 -30.73 -3.50 -7.67
CA GLU A 60 -30.40 -4.72 -8.42
C GLU A 60 -29.71 -5.81 -7.58
N ARG A 61 -29.38 -5.51 -6.32
CA ARG A 61 -28.70 -6.41 -5.38
C ARG A 61 -29.48 -6.62 -4.07
N GLN A 62 -30.76 -6.27 -4.03
CA GLN A 62 -31.57 -6.31 -2.79
C GLN A 62 -31.58 -7.67 -2.10
N ASP A 63 -31.59 -8.75 -2.88
CA ASP A 63 -31.52 -10.15 -2.44
C ASP A 63 -30.28 -10.47 -1.58
N ARG A 64 -29.25 -9.62 -1.65
CA ARG A 64 -27.97 -9.82 -0.97
C ARG A 64 -27.85 -9.07 0.34
N PHE A 65 -28.57 -7.95 0.49
CA PHE A 65 -28.58 -7.16 1.71
C PHE A 65 -29.61 -7.71 2.69
N VAL A 66 -29.27 -8.85 3.28
CA VAL A 66 -30.09 -9.59 4.22
C VAL A 66 -29.28 -9.92 5.48
N PRO A 67 -29.93 -10.25 6.61
CA PRO A 67 -29.26 -10.79 7.80
C PRO A 67 -28.24 -11.87 7.48
N GLY A 68 -27.00 -11.67 7.93
CA GLY A 68 -25.84 -12.54 7.72
C GLY A 68 -25.03 -12.20 6.46
N GLY A 69 -25.54 -11.34 5.58
CA GLY A 69 -24.90 -10.97 4.32
C GLY A 69 -23.55 -10.27 4.48
N PHE A 70 -23.34 -9.54 5.58
CA PHE A 70 -22.07 -8.90 5.92
C PHE A 70 -21.18 -9.79 6.80
N GLY A 71 -21.64 -10.99 7.17
CA GLY A 71 -20.96 -11.93 8.07
C GLY A 71 -21.21 -11.66 9.54
N GLU A 72 -22.33 -11.03 9.86
CA GLU A 72 -22.75 -10.65 11.21
C GLU A 72 -23.33 -11.84 11.96
N ASN A 73 -22.97 -11.92 13.24
CA ASN A 73 -23.51 -12.90 14.16
C ASN A 73 -24.80 -12.37 14.79
N PHE A 74 -24.81 -11.09 15.21
CA PHE A 74 -25.96 -10.43 15.80
C PHE A 74 -26.46 -9.28 14.93
N VAL A 75 -27.78 -9.25 14.73
CA VAL A 75 -28.47 -8.18 14.01
C VAL A 75 -29.34 -7.43 15.02
N THR A 76 -29.21 -6.12 15.05
CA THR A 76 -29.90 -5.25 16.01
C THR A 76 -30.69 -4.18 15.30
N ALA A 77 -31.88 -3.83 15.84
CA ALA A 77 -32.74 -2.81 15.21
C ALA A 77 -32.41 -1.38 15.65
N LYS A 78 -31.97 -1.20 16.90
CA LYS A 78 -31.82 0.13 17.53
C LYS A 78 -30.37 0.52 17.80
N MET A 79 -29.45 -0.44 17.79
CA MET A 79 -28.02 -0.18 17.94
C MET A 79 -27.41 0.05 16.56
N ASN A 80 -26.60 1.09 16.44
CA ASN A 80 -25.85 1.41 15.22
C ASN A 80 -24.55 2.15 15.56
N GLU A 81 -23.75 2.42 14.55
CA GLU A 81 -22.43 3.02 14.67
C GLU A 81 -22.44 4.40 15.35
N ARG A 82 -23.59 5.09 15.32
CA ARG A 82 -23.77 6.44 15.87
C ARG A 82 -24.09 6.45 17.35
N ASN A 83 -24.60 5.34 17.90
CA ASN A 83 -25.04 5.27 19.29
C ASN A 83 -24.36 4.16 20.12
N VAL A 84 -23.64 3.25 19.47
CA VAL A 84 -22.76 2.26 20.11
C VAL A 84 -21.38 2.87 20.30
N CYS A 85 -20.83 2.77 21.51
CA CYS A 85 -19.50 3.27 21.86
C CYS A 85 -18.48 2.16 22.05
N ILE A 86 -17.23 2.42 21.70
CA ILE A 86 -16.11 1.53 22.04
C ILE A 86 -16.05 1.40 23.57
N GLY A 87 -15.98 0.16 24.04
CA GLY A 87 -15.97 -0.17 25.46
C GLY A 87 -17.33 -0.31 26.12
N ASP A 88 -18.44 -0.07 25.42
CA ASP A 88 -19.77 -0.41 25.93
C ASP A 88 -19.82 -1.89 26.35
N VAL A 89 -20.29 -2.15 27.57
CA VAL A 89 -20.56 -3.50 28.07
C VAL A 89 -22.03 -3.82 27.83
N ILE A 90 -22.29 -4.89 27.10
CA ILE A 90 -23.62 -5.31 26.67
C ILE A 90 -23.92 -6.69 27.25
N SER A 91 -25.06 -6.85 27.92
CA SER A 91 -25.60 -8.17 28.25
C SER A 91 -26.42 -8.71 27.09
N VAL A 92 -26.29 -10.00 26.82
CA VAL A 92 -27.11 -10.73 25.85
C VAL A 92 -27.76 -11.90 26.57
N GLY A 93 -29.08 -11.84 26.74
CA GLY A 93 -29.78 -12.80 27.58
C GLY A 93 -29.30 -12.76 29.04
N PRO A 94 -29.48 -13.85 29.80
CA PRO A 94 -29.15 -13.88 31.24
C PRO A 94 -27.65 -14.05 31.52
N GLU A 95 -26.91 -14.73 30.63
CA GLU A 95 -25.56 -15.22 30.92
C GLU A 95 -24.46 -14.40 30.23
N VAL A 96 -24.65 -13.99 28.99
CA VAL A 96 -23.51 -13.50 28.19
C VAL A 96 -23.24 -12.02 28.45
N LEU A 97 -21.97 -11.67 28.66
CA LEU A 97 -21.49 -10.28 28.69
C LEU A 97 -20.45 -10.06 27.61
N LEU A 98 -20.68 -9.01 26.83
CA LEU A 98 -19.86 -8.61 25.70
C LEU A 98 -19.33 -7.19 25.92
N GLN A 99 -18.18 -6.88 25.33
CA GLN A 99 -17.67 -5.52 25.26
C GLN A 99 -17.40 -5.12 23.82
N VAL A 100 -17.90 -3.96 23.39
CA VAL A 100 -17.62 -3.42 22.06
C VAL A 100 -16.12 -3.11 21.96
N SER A 101 -15.45 -3.73 21.01
CA SER A 101 -13.99 -3.75 20.95
C SER A 101 -13.42 -2.84 19.87
N LEU A 102 -13.95 -2.90 18.64
CA LEU A 102 -13.51 -2.06 17.52
C LEU A 102 -14.57 -1.96 16.41
N PRO A 103 -14.51 -0.92 15.54
CA PRO A 103 -15.28 -0.91 14.30
C PRO A 103 -14.89 -2.06 13.39
N ARG A 104 -15.84 -2.65 12.66
CA ARG A 104 -15.49 -3.65 11.64
C ARG A 104 -14.55 -3.05 10.60
N GLN A 105 -13.60 -3.86 10.13
CA GLN A 105 -12.70 -3.53 9.01
C GLN A 105 -13.14 -4.34 7.78
N PRO A 106 -13.97 -3.76 6.89
CA PRO A 106 -14.39 -4.36 5.62
C PRO A 106 -13.20 -4.79 4.76
N CYS A 107 -13.28 -5.96 4.13
CA CYS A 107 -12.30 -6.46 3.16
C CYS A 107 -12.95 -6.74 1.79
N PHE A 108 -12.14 -7.05 0.78
CA PHE A 108 -12.61 -7.29 -0.59
C PHE A 108 -13.65 -8.41 -0.72
N LYS A 109 -13.76 -9.32 0.26
CA LYS A 109 -14.77 -10.39 0.25
C LYS A 109 -16.20 -9.84 0.21
N LEU A 110 -16.43 -8.64 0.76
CA LEU A 110 -17.72 -7.94 0.61
C LEU A 110 -17.99 -7.53 -0.83
N ASN A 111 -16.98 -7.02 -1.55
CA ASN A 111 -17.12 -6.68 -2.97
C ASN A 111 -17.67 -7.88 -3.75
N HIS A 112 -17.11 -9.07 -3.51
CA HIS A 112 -17.58 -10.31 -4.13
C HIS A 112 -18.97 -10.73 -3.70
N ARG A 113 -19.22 -10.77 -2.38
CA ARG A 113 -20.52 -11.17 -1.82
C ARG A 113 -21.67 -10.33 -2.35
N PHE A 114 -21.46 -9.02 -2.49
CA PHE A 114 -22.47 -8.11 -3.03
C PHE A 114 -22.37 -7.92 -4.54
N SER A 115 -21.30 -8.42 -5.17
CA SER A 115 -20.99 -8.24 -6.60
C SER A 115 -21.00 -6.76 -7.02
N LEU A 116 -20.33 -5.96 -6.19
CA LEU A 116 -20.17 -4.52 -6.31
C LEU A 116 -18.67 -4.18 -6.18
N LYS A 117 -18.08 -3.55 -7.21
CA LYS A 117 -16.68 -3.13 -7.18
C LYS A 117 -16.52 -2.05 -6.11
N ASN A 118 -15.39 -2.06 -5.40
CA ASN A 118 -15.05 -1.05 -4.41
C ASN A 118 -16.12 -0.82 -3.32
N PHE A 119 -16.94 -1.83 -3.03
CA PHE A 119 -18.03 -1.71 -2.06
C PHE A 119 -17.55 -1.65 -0.61
N ALA A 120 -16.49 -2.38 -0.25
CA ALA A 120 -15.93 -2.38 1.10
C ALA A 120 -15.59 -0.96 1.59
N PRO A 121 -14.93 -0.09 0.81
CA PRO A 121 -14.80 1.33 1.14
C PRO A 121 -16.09 2.09 1.43
N VAL A 122 -17.14 1.86 0.64
CA VAL A 122 -18.43 2.55 0.78
C VAL A 122 -19.04 2.30 2.16
N THR A 123 -18.86 1.10 2.72
CA THR A 123 -19.41 0.76 4.04
C THR A 123 -18.83 1.63 5.16
N TYR A 124 -17.52 1.90 5.18
CA TYR A 124 -16.96 2.81 6.20
C TYR A 124 -17.18 4.27 5.83
N GLN A 125 -17.23 4.64 4.56
CA GLN A 125 -17.57 6.02 4.14
C GLN A 125 -18.96 6.43 4.63
N THR A 126 -19.92 5.51 4.62
CA THR A 126 -21.30 5.72 5.08
C THR A 126 -21.53 5.36 6.55
N SER A 127 -20.49 4.87 7.25
CA SER A 127 -20.56 4.36 8.62
C SER A 127 -21.65 3.30 8.83
N ARG A 128 -21.68 2.32 7.92
CA ARG A 128 -22.56 1.14 7.90
C ARG A 128 -21.74 -0.15 7.84
N THR A 129 -20.75 -0.26 8.72
CA THR A 129 -19.75 -1.34 8.74
C THR A 129 -20.08 -2.46 9.71
N GLY A 130 -20.85 -2.18 10.76
CA GLY A 130 -20.93 -3.01 11.95
C GLY A 130 -19.74 -2.82 12.89
N TRP A 131 -19.76 -3.55 14.00
CA TRP A 131 -18.74 -3.48 15.05
C TRP A 131 -18.53 -4.84 15.69
N TYR A 132 -17.34 -5.03 16.25
CA TYR A 132 -17.02 -6.26 16.93
C TYR A 132 -17.24 -6.16 18.43
N TYR A 133 -17.49 -7.32 19.02
CA TYR A 133 -17.44 -7.56 20.44
C TYR A 133 -16.32 -8.52 20.80
N ARG A 134 -15.76 -8.31 21.98
CA ARG A 134 -15.04 -9.33 22.75
C ARG A 134 -15.95 -9.93 23.82
N VAL A 135 -15.74 -11.19 24.17
CA VAL A 135 -16.57 -11.90 25.16
C VAL A 135 -15.98 -11.76 26.56
N LEU A 136 -16.65 -11.02 27.44
CA LEU A 136 -16.26 -10.88 28.85
C LEU A 136 -16.71 -12.10 29.67
N ARG A 137 -17.95 -12.54 29.47
CA ARG A 137 -18.52 -13.73 30.12
C ARG A 137 -19.19 -14.63 29.07
N GLU A 138 -18.73 -15.87 29.01
CA GLU A 138 -19.26 -16.93 28.14
C GLU A 138 -20.63 -17.39 28.64
N GLY A 139 -21.39 -18.07 27.79
CA GLY A 139 -22.74 -18.56 28.11
C GLY A 139 -23.48 -19.03 26.86
N VAL A 140 -24.80 -19.18 26.98
CA VAL A 140 -25.66 -19.54 25.85
C VAL A 140 -26.52 -18.34 25.43
N VAL A 141 -26.69 -18.16 24.13
CA VAL A 141 -27.63 -17.19 23.55
C VAL A 141 -28.66 -17.90 22.69
N SER A 142 -29.86 -17.35 22.64
CA SER A 142 -30.98 -17.82 21.80
C SER A 142 -31.60 -16.67 21.01
N VAL A 143 -32.28 -17.00 19.92
CA VAL A 143 -33.08 -16.01 19.18
C VAL A 143 -34.12 -15.40 20.11
N GLY A 144 -34.20 -14.07 20.11
CA GLY A 144 -35.12 -13.31 20.99
C GLY A 144 -34.47 -12.77 22.25
N ASP A 145 -33.24 -13.21 22.59
CA ASP A 145 -32.50 -12.61 23.70
C ASP A 145 -32.24 -11.13 23.46
N GLU A 146 -32.52 -10.32 24.48
CA GLU A 146 -32.34 -8.88 24.39
C GLU A 146 -30.88 -8.48 24.62
N LEU A 147 -30.40 -7.56 23.80
CA LEU A 147 -29.14 -6.88 24.00
C LEU A 147 -29.39 -5.60 24.80
N ARG A 148 -28.81 -5.51 26.00
CA ARG A 148 -28.97 -4.37 26.90
C ARG A 148 -27.62 -3.75 27.26
N LEU A 149 -27.53 -2.43 27.18
CA LEU A 149 -26.37 -1.69 27.68
C LEU A 149 -26.32 -1.80 29.20
N VAL A 150 -25.23 -2.36 29.71
CA VAL A 150 -24.95 -2.49 31.14
C VAL A 150 -24.10 -1.31 31.61
N GLU A 151 -23.07 -0.97 30.84
CA GLU A 151 -22.11 0.08 31.21
C GLU A 151 -21.60 0.83 29.98
N ARG A 152 -21.45 2.15 30.12
CA ARG A 152 -20.83 3.03 29.13
C ARG A 152 -19.83 3.96 29.79
N GLN A 153 -18.56 3.58 29.74
CA GLN A 153 -17.47 4.37 30.31
C GLN A 153 -16.91 5.42 29.33
N TRP A 154 -17.03 5.21 28.01
CA TRP A 154 -16.48 6.11 26.98
C TRP A 154 -17.55 6.68 26.03
N PRO A 155 -18.50 7.49 26.52
CA PRO A 155 -19.63 7.99 25.74
C PRO A 155 -19.23 8.88 24.55
N LYS A 156 -18.02 9.45 24.57
CA LYS A 156 -17.46 10.25 23.48
C LYS A 156 -17.18 9.41 22.24
N TRP A 157 -16.84 8.12 22.41
CA TRP A 157 -16.23 7.28 21.38
C TRP A 157 -17.23 6.34 20.74
N THR A 158 -18.17 6.92 19.98
CA THR A 158 -19.04 6.13 19.10
C THR A 158 -18.21 5.40 18.04
N VAL A 159 -18.71 4.26 17.58
CA VAL A 159 -18.07 3.50 16.49
C VAL A 159 -17.90 4.37 15.23
N GLU A 160 -18.85 5.23 14.91
CA GLU A 160 -18.77 6.21 13.82
C GLU A 160 -17.64 7.23 14.04
N ARG A 161 -17.50 7.78 15.26
CA ARG A 161 -16.44 8.74 15.57
C ARG A 161 -15.05 8.10 15.48
N VAL A 162 -14.89 6.86 15.91
CA VAL A 162 -13.61 6.14 15.73
C VAL A 162 -13.34 5.91 14.23
N GLN A 163 -14.36 5.54 13.45
CA GLN A 163 -14.21 5.37 11.99
C GLN A 163 -13.83 6.67 11.26
N GLU A 164 -14.30 7.82 11.75
CA GLU A 164 -13.92 9.12 11.20
C GLU A 164 -12.40 9.26 11.13
N TYR A 165 -11.72 9.09 12.27
CA TYR A 165 -10.27 9.22 12.34
C TYR A 165 -9.55 7.99 11.79
N LEU A 166 -10.20 6.83 11.76
CA LEU A 166 -9.60 5.63 11.21
C LEU A 166 -9.52 5.69 9.68
N HIS A 167 -10.52 6.22 8.98
CA HIS A 167 -10.66 6.09 7.53
C HIS A 167 -10.80 7.39 6.75
N ARG A 168 -11.34 8.46 7.34
CA ARG A 168 -11.66 9.71 6.64
C ARG A 168 -10.68 10.82 7.00
N ASN A 169 -10.58 11.16 8.28
CA ASN A 169 -9.66 12.16 8.81
C ASN A 169 -8.38 11.52 9.40
N THR A 170 -7.64 10.79 8.58
CA THR A 170 -6.46 10.02 9.06
C THR A 170 -5.27 10.89 9.46
N GLY A 171 -5.25 12.16 9.02
CA GLY A 171 -4.18 13.12 9.28
C GLY A 171 -4.29 13.88 10.60
N ASN A 172 -5.40 13.76 11.34
CA ASN A 172 -5.60 14.47 12.59
C ASN A 172 -4.71 13.90 13.71
N LEU A 173 -3.60 14.58 14.02
CA LEU A 173 -2.61 14.09 14.98
C LEU A 173 -3.17 14.00 16.41
N GLU A 174 -3.91 15.01 16.85
CA GLU A 174 -4.51 15.05 18.19
C GLU A 174 -5.39 13.82 18.43
N MET A 175 -6.28 13.52 17.48
CA MET A 175 -7.19 12.38 17.58
C MET A 175 -6.45 11.04 17.42
N ASN A 176 -5.40 10.99 16.59
CA ASN A 176 -4.53 9.81 16.52
C ASN A 176 -3.83 9.56 17.87
N GLU A 177 -3.38 10.60 18.59
CA GLU A 177 -2.76 10.47 19.91
C GLU A 177 -3.77 9.98 20.95
N GLU A 178 -4.95 10.61 21.03
CA GLU A 178 -6.01 10.21 21.97
C GLU A 178 -6.48 8.75 21.75
N LEU A 179 -6.71 8.34 20.49
CA LEU A 179 -7.15 6.99 20.18
C LEU A 179 -6.04 5.93 20.31
N SER A 180 -4.77 6.34 20.23
CA SER A 180 -3.64 5.42 20.43
C SER A 180 -3.50 4.93 21.87
N THR A 181 -3.98 5.70 22.83
CA THR A 181 -3.90 5.39 24.28
C THR A 181 -5.19 4.76 24.82
N LEU A 182 -6.27 4.71 24.03
CA LEU A 182 -7.54 4.13 24.44
C LEU A 182 -7.47 2.59 24.52
N GLU A 183 -7.11 2.05 25.68
CA GLU A 183 -6.83 0.61 25.84
C GLU A 183 -7.98 -0.33 25.52
N VAL A 184 -9.21 0.16 25.71
CA VAL A 184 -10.41 -0.61 25.39
C VAL A 184 -10.61 -0.79 23.88
N LEU A 185 -10.00 0.04 23.05
CA LEU A 185 -10.01 -0.11 21.59
C LEU A 185 -9.12 -1.28 21.17
N GLY A 186 -9.70 -2.22 20.42
CA GLY A 186 -9.02 -3.43 19.99
C GLY A 186 -7.72 -3.17 19.20
N GLN A 187 -6.78 -4.10 19.33
CA GLN A 187 -5.38 -3.88 18.98
C GLN A 187 -5.14 -3.53 17.50
N GLU A 188 -5.97 -4.05 16.60
CA GLU A 188 -5.88 -3.74 15.17
C GLU A 188 -6.12 -2.26 14.90
N SER A 189 -7.19 -1.68 15.45
CA SER A 189 -7.53 -0.27 15.23
C SER A 189 -6.59 0.64 16.02
N ARG A 190 -6.37 0.35 17.31
CA ARG A 190 -5.45 1.11 18.16
C ARG A 190 -4.03 1.13 17.59
N GLY A 191 -3.54 -0.01 17.11
CA GLY A 191 -2.22 -0.13 16.48
C GLY A 191 -2.06 0.71 15.21
N GLN A 192 -3.13 0.98 14.46
CA GLN A 192 -3.06 1.91 13.33
C GLN A 192 -2.85 3.36 13.79
N PHE A 193 -3.55 3.79 14.85
CA PHE A 193 -3.35 5.10 15.46
C PHE A 193 -1.93 5.26 16.01
N MET A 194 -1.44 4.28 16.77
CA MET A 194 -0.06 4.27 17.29
C MET A 194 0.98 4.45 16.17
N LYS A 195 0.83 3.73 15.04
CA LYS A 195 1.72 3.85 13.88
C LYS A 195 1.68 5.25 13.26
N ARG A 196 0.50 5.88 13.20
CA ARG A 196 0.36 7.25 12.66
C ARG A 196 1.03 8.27 13.57
N VAL A 197 0.87 8.16 14.89
CA VAL A 197 1.56 9.01 15.88
C VAL A 197 3.07 8.86 15.76
N ALA A 198 3.57 7.62 15.74
CA ALA A 198 5.00 7.33 15.58
C ALA A 198 5.55 7.93 14.27
N ARG A 199 4.80 7.79 13.16
CA ARG A 199 5.16 8.38 11.86
C ARG A 199 5.19 9.91 11.91
N ALA A 200 4.20 10.55 12.53
CA ALA A 200 4.10 12.00 12.62
C ALA A 200 5.26 12.59 13.43
N ARG A 201 5.60 12.01 14.59
CA ARG A 201 6.73 12.44 15.42
C ARG A 201 8.08 12.36 14.69
N ARG A 202 8.20 11.46 13.70
CA ARG A 202 9.42 11.33 12.88
C ARG A 202 9.48 12.26 11.68
N LYS A 203 8.38 12.87 11.24
CA LYS A 203 8.33 13.72 10.03
C LYS A 203 9.22 14.97 10.15
N ASN A 204 9.63 15.34 11.36
CA ASN A 204 10.54 16.46 11.66
C ASN A 204 12.04 16.08 11.76
N ARG A 205 12.44 14.84 11.40
CA ARG A 205 13.86 14.47 11.34
C ARG A 205 14.44 14.85 9.98
N THR A 206 15.54 15.60 9.99
CA THR A 206 16.41 15.85 8.83
C THR A 206 16.87 14.53 8.20
N ASP A 207 17.12 14.54 6.88
CA ASP A 207 17.51 13.35 6.10
C ASP A 207 18.89 12.87 6.58
N THR A 208 18.91 11.93 7.54
CA THR A 208 20.16 11.38 8.08
C THR A 208 20.62 10.21 7.22
N TRP A 209 21.76 10.37 6.55
CA TRP A 209 22.46 9.27 5.91
C TRP A 209 22.99 8.30 6.97
N LYS A 210 22.59 7.04 6.90
CA LYS A 210 23.05 5.96 7.77
C LYS A 210 24.05 5.08 7.02
N GLU A 211 25.03 4.53 7.72
CA GLU A 211 26.01 3.62 7.13
C GLU A 211 25.51 2.18 7.13
N TYR A 212 25.61 1.53 5.96
CA TYR A 212 25.30 0.11 5.79
C TYR A 212 26.47 -0.63 5.18
N ARG A 213 26.79 -1.79 5.74
CA ARG A 213 27.82 -2.70 5.24
C ARG A 213 27.22 -3.71 4.27
N ILE A 214 27.90 -3.95 3.16
CA ILE A 214 27.57 -5.04 2.24
C ILE A 214 28.01 -6.36 2.88
N ILE A 215 27.04 -7.19 3.24
CA ILE A 215 27.28 -8.50 3.88
C ILE A 215 27.06 -9.67 2.91
N SER A 216 26.42 -9.42 1.76
CA SER A 216 26.31 -10.39 0.68
C SER A 216 26.34 -9.69 -0.67
N ARG A 217 27.01 -10.32 -1.65
CA ARG A 217 27.07 -9.90 -3.05
C ARG A 217 26.90 -11.14 -3.91
N LYS A 218 25.89 -11.16 -4.78
CA LYS A 218 25.60 -12.28 -5.68
C LYS A 218 25.26 -11.77 -7.07
N MET A 219 25.88 -12.33 -8.11
CA MET A 219 25.41 -12.10 -9.48
C MET A 219 24.18 -12.97 -9.72
N GLU A 220 23.00 -12.36 -9.92
CA GLU A 220 21.77 -13.08 -10.28
C GLU A 220 21.74 -13.40 -11.78
N THR A 221 22.32 -12.52 -12.59
CA THR A 221 22.57 -12.71 -14.02
C THR A 221 23.92 -12.09 -14.36
N THR A 222 24.32 -12.10 -15.64
CA THR A 222 25.53 -11.39 -16.07
C THR A 222 25.42 -9.86 -15.91
N ARG A 223 24.20 -9.35 -15.74
CA ARG A 223 23.90 -7.91 -15.70
C ARG A 223 23.18 -7.47 -14.43
N VAL A 224 22.84 -8.37 -13.52
CA VAL A 224 22.13 -8.05 -12.28
C VAL A 224 22.92 -8.55 -11.08
N VAL A 225 23.28 -7.64 -10.19
CA VAL A 225 23.90 -7.96 -8.91
C VAL A 225 22.91 -7.72 -7.77
N SER A 226 22.78 -8.70 -6.89
CA SER A 226 22.10 -8.58 -5.60
C SER A 226 23.09 -8.19 -4.52
N LEU A 227 22.72 -7.20 -3.72
CA LEU A 227 23.50 -6.73 -2.57
C LEU A 227 22.64 -6.80 -1.31
N VAL A 228 23.11 -7.51 -0.28
CA VAL A 228 22.50 -7.47 1.05
C VAL A 228 23.26 -6.47 1.90
N LEU A 229 22.53 -5.47 2.40
CA LEU A 229 23.04 -4.39 3.21
C LEU A 229 22.55 -4.54 4.65
N GLN A 230 23.45 -4.40 5.61
CA GLN A 230 23.15 -4.39 7.04
C GLN A 230 23.66 -3.09 7.68
N ALA A 231 22.84 -2.46 8.52
CA ALA A 231 23.22 -1.25 9.23
C ALA A 231 24.49 -1.49 10.06
N VAL A 232 25.47 -0.59 9.96
CA VAL A 232 26.72 -0.67 10.75
C VAL A 232 26.42 -0.48 12.23
N SER A 233 25.51 0.45 12.56
CA SER A 233 24.95 0.61 13.89
C SER A 233 23.50 0.15 13.86
N LEU A 234 23.21 -0.95 14.55
CA LEU A 234 21.86 -1.50 14.63
C LEU A 234 20.97 -0.54 15.43
N ASP A 235 19.83 -0.20 14.84
CA ASP A 235 18.80 0.58 15.48
C ASP A 235 17.75 -0.40 16.06
N PRO A 236 17.70 -0.59 17.39
CA PRO A 236 16.80 -1.57 18.01
C PRO A 236 15.32 -1.20 17.80
N GLU A 237 15.04 0.05 17.46
CA GLU A 237 13.70 0.58 17.18
C GLU A 237 13.41 0.65 15.67
N ALA A 238 14.27 0.04 14.82
CA ALA A 238 14.08 0.05 13.38
C ALA A 238 12.81 -0.71 12.98
N GLU A 239 11.99 -0.05 12.17
CA GLU A 239 10.75 -0.64 11.68
C GLU A 239 10.98 -1.50 10.45
N LYS A 240 10.12 -2.50 10.27
CA LYS A 240 10.08 -3.28 9.04
C LYS A 240 9.80 -2.36 7.86
N PHE A 241 10.57 -2.53 6.78
CA PHE A 241 10.29 -1.84 5.52
C PHE A 241 8.92 -2.23 4.97
N VAL A 242 8.26 -1.26 4.34
CA VAL A 242 6.97 -1.48 3.69
C VAL A 242 7.24 -2.16 2.35
N PRO A 243 6.42 -3.15 1.92
CA PRO A 243 6.57 -3.74 0.59
C PRO A 243 6.57 -2.68 -0.52
N GLY A 244 7.45 -2.82 -1.51
CA GLY A 244 7.66 -1.82 -2.55
C GLY A 244 8.39 -0.56 -2.05
N SER A 245 9.13 -0.67 -0.95
CA SER A 245 10.07 0.36 -0.53
C SER A 245 11.28 0.46 -1.44
N HIS A 246 11.88 1.65 -1.51
CA HIS A 246 13.18 1.88 -2.14
C HIS A 246 14.14 2.60 -1.18
N ALA A 247 15.44 2.37 -1.39
CA ALA A 247 16.52 2.98 -0.65
C ALA A 247 17.32 3.93 -1.54
N ARG A 248 17.63 5.14 -1.04
CA ARG A 248 18.58 6.05 -1.67
C ARG A 248 19.99 5.70 -1.22
N LEU A 249 20.89 5.45 -2.15
CA LEU A 249 22.31 5.22 -1.90
C LEU A 249 23.10 6.44 -2.32
N LYS A 250 23.94 6.97 -1.42
CA LYS A 250 25.00 7.91 -1.76
C LYS A 250 26.27 7.11 -1.98
N LEU A 251 26.68 7.04 -3.25
CA LEU A 251 27.83 6.30 -3.70
C LEU A 251 29.12 7.12 -3.46
N PRO A 252 30.28 6.48 -3.22
CA PRO A 252 31.55 7.18 -3.05
C PRO A 252 31.99 8.07 -4.22
N ASN A 253 31.47 7.84 -5.42
CA ASN A 253 31.68 8.71 -6.58
C ASN A 253 30.78 9.97 -6.58
N GLY A 254 30.09 10.26 -5.47
CA GLY A 254 29.23 11.43 -5.30
C GLY A 254 27.81 11.27 -5.84
N LEU A 255 27.52 10.20 -6.59
CA LEU A 255 26.21 9.97 -7.17
C LEU A 255 25.21 9.47 -6.13
N ILE A 256 23.97 9.95 -6.21
CA ILE A 256 22.84 9.41 -5.45
C ILE A 256 21.96 8.58 -6.38
N ARG A 257 21.61 7.35 -6.00
CA ARG A 257 20.74 6.47 -6.79
C ARG A 257 19.72 5.76 -5.90
N SER A 258 18.51 5.61 -6.41
CA SER A 258 17.42 4.90 -5.74
C SER A 258 17.30 3.48 -6.29
N TYR A 259 17.15 2.50 -5.39
CA TYR A 259 16.93 1.10 -5.76
C TYR A 259 15.81 0.50 -4.92
N SER A 260 14.91 -0.26 -5.54
CA SER A 260 13.85 -1.00 -4.84
C SER A 260 14.45 -2.05 -3.91
N ILE A 261 13.85 -2.16 -2.73
CA ILE A 261 14.15 -3.19 -1.75
C ILE A 261 13.46 -4.48 -2.19
N VAL A 262 14.26 -5.48 -2.55
CA VAL A 262 13.82 -6.78 -3.04
C VAL A 262 13.30 -7.66 -1.91
N SER A 263 13.98 -7.63 -0.77
CA SER A 263 13.60 -8.39 0.41
C SER A 263 14.11 -7.73 1.69
N THR A 264 13.45 -8.05 2.80
CA THR A 264 13.86 -7.65 4.16
C THR A 264 14.26 -8.88 4.97
N ALA A 265 14.99 -8.69 6.07
CA ALA A 265 15.20 -9.74 7.06
C ALA A 265 13.90 -10.51 7.37
N ASN A 266 13.98 -11.86 7.42
CA ASN A 266 12.82 -12.72 7.65
C ASN A 266 12.31 -12.58 9.10
N LYS A 267 11.04 -12.97 9.36
CA LYS A 267 10.43 -12.96 10.72
C LYS A 267 11.24 -13.70 11.79
N LYS A 268 12.12 -14.63 11.39
CA LYS A 268 12.99 -15.40 12.29
C LYS A 268 14.21 -14.59 12.77
N ASP A 269 14.60 -13.55 12.03
CA ASP A 269 15.71 -12.64 12.36
C ASP A 269 15.17 -11.37 13.05
N LYS A 270 14.39 -11.54 14.12
CA LYS A 270 13.77 -10.41 14.85
C LYS A 270 14.79 -9.33 15.25
N ALA A 271 16.03 -9.73 15.53
CA ALA A 271 17.12 -8.83 15.89
C ALA A 271 17.57 -7.87 14.77
N ASN A 272 17.21 -8.13 13.50
CA ASN A 272 17.65 -7.34 12.34
C ASN A 272 16.50 -6.68 11.56
N VAL A 273 15.28 -6.68 12.11
CA VAL A 273 14.13 -6.03 11.47
C VAL A 273 14.45 -4.54 11.25
N GLY A 274 14.23 -4.05 10.03
CA GLY A 274 14.51 -2.65 9.67
C GLY A 274 16.00 -2.26 9.57
N ASN A 275 16.91 -3.19 9.85
CA ASN A 275 18.36 -2.97 9.79
C ASN A 275 19.04 -3.76 8.67
N LEU A 276 18.31 -4.62 7.95
CA LEU A 276 18.85 -5.46 6.89
C LEU A 276 17.87 -5.56 5.73
N PHE A 277 18.38 -5.32 4.52
CA PHE A 277 17.63 -5.42 3.28
C PHE A 277 18.49 -5.83 2.08
N GLU A 278 17.84 -6.30 1.03
CA GLU A 278 18.45 -6.67 -0.23
C GLU A 278 18.04 -5.71 -1.35
N LEU A 279 19.00 -5.34 -2.20
CA LEU A 279 18.79 -4.58 -3.43
C LEU A 279 19.16 -5.42 -4.64
N GLY A 280 18.48 -5.19 -5.77
CA GLY A 280 18.85 -5.71 -7.08
C GLY A 280 19.25 -4.58 -8.02
N VAL A 281 20.47 -4.63 -8.54
CA VAL A 281 21.06 -3.56 -9.35
C VAL A 281 21.39 -4.10 -10.74
N ALA A 282 20.65 -3.65 -11.75
CA ALA A 282 20.99 -3.91 -13.14
C ALA A 282 22.10 -2.98 -13.63
N LEU A 283 23.03 -3.52 -14.41
CA LEU A 283 24.02 -2.75 -15.15
C LEU A 283 23.33 -2.12 -16.35
N ASP A 284 23.22 -0.79 -16.34
CA ASP A 284 22.75 -0.03 -17.50
C ASP A 284 23.87 0.05 -18.58
N ASP A 285 23.52 -0.24 -19.84
CA ASP A 285 24.42 -0.11 -20.98
C ASP A 285 24.92 1.33 -21.17
N LYS A 286 24.07 2.30 -20.84
CA LYS A 286 24.36 3.75 -20.86
C LYS A 286 24.50 4.32 -19.45
N SER A 287 25.03 3.52 -18.52
CA SER A 287 25.21 3.89 -17.12
C SER A 287 25.92 5.24 -16.96
N ARG A 288 25.26 6.21 -16.31
CA ARG A 288 25.83 7.49 -15.83
C ARG A 288 26.76 7.32 -14.62
N GLY A 289 27.52 6.23 -14.56
CA GLY A 289 28.42 5.86 -13.47
C GLY A 289 27.82 5.10 -12.28
N GLY A 290 26.53 5.27 -11.95
CA GLY A 290 25.94 4.70 -10.72
C GLY A 290 25.88 3.16 -10.69
N SER A 291 25.19 2.55 -11.64
CA SER A 291 25.08 1.07 -11.71
C SER A 291 26.43 0.43 -12.00
N ARG A 292 27.24 1.02 -12.89
CA ARG A 292 28.60 0.55 -13.18
C ARG A 292 29.49 0.55 -11.94
N TYR A 293 29.44 1.61 -11.13
CA TYR A 293 30.16 1.66 -9.87
C TYR A 293 29.79 0.50 -8.94
N LEU A 294 28.50 0.21 -8.77
CA LEU A 294 28.06 -0.88 -7.91
C LEU A 294 28.45 -2.26 -8.45
N HIS A 295 28.51 -2.44 -9.77
CA HIS A 295 28.98 -3.69 -10.36
C HIS A 295 30.49 -3.88 -10.16
N ASP A 296 31.27 -2.84 -10.43
CA ASP A 296 32.73 -2.93 -10.47
C ASP A 296 33.36 -2.84 -9.05
N HIS A 297 32.81 -2.00 -8.18
CA HIS A 297 33.46 -1.59 -6.92
C HIS A 297 32.73 -2.00 -5.65
N ALA A 298 31.43 -2.32 -5.70
CA ALA A 298 30.72 -2.73 -4.48
C ALA A 298 31.08 -4.18 -4.12
N GLN A 299 31.97 -4.33 -3.16
CA GLN A 299 32.49 -5.61 -2.68
C GLN A 299 32.01 -5.91 -1.25
N LEU A 300 32.11 -7.18 -0.85
CA LEU A 300 31.83 -7.60 0.52
C LEU A 300 32.64 -6.78 1.53
N GLY A 301 31.98 -6.35 2.60
CA GLY A 301 32.57 -5.54 3.66
C GLY A 301 32.59 -4.04 3.39
N ASN A 302 32.37 -3.57 2.15
CA ASN A 302 32.28 -2.14 1.86
C ASN A 302 31.09 -1.49 2.58
N VAL A 303 31.24 -0.21 2.92
CA VAL A 303 30.21 0.60 3.57
C VAL A 303 29.66 1.62 2.59
N ILE A 304 28.34 1.72 2.51
CA ILE A 304 27.61 2.66 1.66
C ILE A 304 26.68 3.48 2.54
N GLN A 305 26.53 4.77 2.22
CA GLN A 305 25.58 5.64 2.87
C GLN A 305 24.18 5.45 2.29
N VAL A 306 23.21 5.15 3.16
CA VAL A 306 21.80 4.93 2.82
C VAL A 306 20.99 6.07 3.43
N GLY A 307 20.26 6.78 2.57
CA GLY A 307 19.34 7.85 2.97
C GLY A 307 18.00 7.29 3.44
N ARG A 308 16.99 8.15 3.50
CA ARG A 308 15.63 7.72 3.87
C ARG A 308 15.12 6.61 2.95
N ILE A 309 14.59 5.56 3.58
CA ILE A 309 13.82 4.51 2.90
C ILE A 309 12.37 4.97 2.82
N THR A 310 11.83 4.98 1.62
CA THR A 310 10.46 5.38 1.31
C THR A 310 9.72 4.25 0.61
N SER A 311 8.40 4.34 0.50
CA SER A 311 7.58 3.37 -0.23
C SER A 311 6.60 4.17 -1.06
N ASP A 312 6.71 4.00 -2.38
CA ASP A 312 5.84 4.64 -3.36
C ASP A 312 4.75 3.67 -3.85
N VAL A 313 4.96 2.36 -3.64
CA VAL A 313 3.97 1.32 -3.95
C VAL A 313 2.94 1.25 -2.83
N VAL A 314 1.71 1.66 -3.13
CA VAL A 314 0.57 1.49 -2.22
C VAL A 314 -0.11 0.15 -2.54
N PRO A 315 -0.04 -0.86 -1.65
CA PRO A 315 -0.70 -2.13 -1.90
C PRO A 315 -2.22 -1.93 -1.95
N ALA A 316 -2.88 -2.53 -2.94
CA ALA A 316 -4.32 -2.44 -3.07
C ALA A 316 -4.97 -3.23 -1.94
N LYS A 317 -5.90 -2.61 -1.21
CA LYS A 317 -6.57 -3.22 -0.05
C LYS A 317 -7.91 -3.87 -0.39
N SER A 318 -8.47 -3.53 -1.54
CA SER A 318 -9.84 -3.92 -1.93
C SER A 318 -9.90 -4.78 -3.20
N ALA A 319 -8.75 -5.03 -3.83
CA ALA A 319 -8.65 -5.95 -4.95
C ALA A 319 -8.70 -7.40 -4.47
N SER A 320 -9.30 -8.26 -5.28
CA SER A 320 -9.34 -9.70 -5.06
C SER A 320 -8.29 -10.45 -5.86
N THR A 321 -7.76 -9.81 -6.91
CA THR A 321 -6.76 -10.37 -7.80
C THR A 321 -5.69 -9.32 -8.07
N HIS A 322 -4.42 -9.71 -7.99
CA HIS A 322 -3.30 -8.81 -8.17
C HIS A 322 -2.51 -9.24 -9.41
N VAL A 323 -2.57 -8.43 -10.46
CA VAL A 323 -1.87 -8.73 -11.73
C VAL A 323 -0.64 -7.85 -11.82
N PHE A 324 0.49 -8.45 -12.14
CA PHE A 324 1.77 -7.77 -12.25
C PHE A 324 2.30 -7.90 -13.68
N ILE A 325 2.70 -6.78 -14.26
CA ILE A 325 3.45 -6.70 -15.52
C ILE A 325 4.84 -6.19 -15.17
N ALA A 326 5.84 -7.06 -15.32
CA ALA A 326 7.22 -6.74 -15.02
C ALA A 326 8.12 -6.92 -16.25
N GLY A 327 9.13 -6.07 -16.38
CA GLY A 327 10.16 -6.17 -17.41
C GLY A 327 11.57 -6.06 -16.86
N GLY A 328 12.38 -7.10 -17.06
CA GLY A 328 13.77 -7.14 -16.59
C GLY A 328 13.89 -6.76 -15.10
N ILE A 329 14.76 -5.80 -14.79
CA ILE A 329 15.00 -5.39 -13.39
C ILE A 329 13.77 -4.80 -12.68
N GLY A 330 12.73 -4.38 -13.42
CA GLY A 330 11.47 -3.88 -12.85
C GLY A 330 10.79 -4.86 -11.89
N ILE A 331 11.14 -6.16 -11.96
CA ILE A 331 10.67 -7.16 -11.00
C ILE A 331 10.97 -6.82 -9.54
N THR A 332 12.07 -6.10 -9.27
CA THR A 332 12.50 -5.75 -7.90
C THR A 332 11.49 -4.87 -7.16
N ALA A 333 10.68 -4.08 -7.89
CA ALA A 333 9.60 -3.30 -7.31
C ALA A 333 8.53 -4.16 -6.62
N PHE A 334 8.36 -5.41 -7.09
CA PHE A 334 7.23 -6.27 -6.73
C PHE A 334 7.62 -7.53 -5.97
N MET A 335 8.90 -7.87 -5.84
CA MET A 335 9.35 -9.11 -5.21
C MET A 335 8.77 -9.34 -3.80
N ASP A 336 8.80 -8.32 -2.93
CA ASP A 336 8.26 -8.46 -1.57
C ASP A 336 6.71 -8.55 -1.56
N LEU A 337 6.05 -7.88 -2.52
CA LEU A 337 4.59 -7.98 -2.70
C LEU A 337 4.18 -9.37 -3.19
N LEU A 338 4.84 -9.88 -4.23
CA LEU A 338 4.61 -11.22 -4.77
C LEU A 338 4.79 -12.29 -3.68
N LYS A 339 5.91 -12.25 -2.95
CA LYS A 339 6.17 -13.15 -1.83
C LYS A 339 5.07 -13.06 -0.77
N ARG A 340 4.67 -11.84 -0.40
CA ARG A 340 3.63 -11.62 0.60
C ARG A 340 2.28 -12.17 0.14
N TYR A 341 1.85 -11.83 -1.05
CA TYR A 341 0.55 -12.23 -1.61
C TYR A 341 0.46 -13.74 -1.78
N HIS A 342 1.53 -14.38 -2.25
CA HIS A 342 1.64 -15.84 -2.29
C HIS A 342 1.53 -16.47 -0.90
N THR A 343 2.24 -15.93 0.10
CA THR A 343 2.24 -16.46 1.49
C THR A 343 0.85 -16.37 2.16
N ILE A 344 0.04 -15.38 1.80
CA ILE A 344 -1.32 -15.21 2.33
C ILE A 344 -2.40 -15.72 1.38
N HIS A 345 -2.01 -16.45 0.32
CA HIS A 345 -2.91 -17.04 -0.68
C HIS A 345 -3.86 -16.02 -1.35
N TRP A 346 -3.38 -14.80 -1.56
CA TRP A 346 -4.08 -13.85 -2.43
C TRP A 346 -3.90 -14.27 -3.88
N ALA A 347 -4.99 -14.18 -4.67
CA ALA A 347 -4.94 -14.48 -6.09
C ALA A 347 -4.00 -13.48 -6.77
N LEU A 348 -2.95 -14.00 -7.41
CA LEU A 348 -1.96 -13.19 -8.08
C LEU A 348 -1.59 -13.78 -9.44
N LYS A 349 -1.18 -12.94 -10.38
CA LYS A 349 -0.62 -13.37 -11.65
C LYS A 349 0.52 -12.45 -12.04
N LEU A 350 1.69 -13.01 -12.35
CA LEU A 350 2.85 -12.27 -12.83
C LEU A 350 3.09 -12.56 -14.30
N HIS A 351 3.04 -11.53 -15.13
CA HIS A 351 3.51 -11.53 -16.51
C HIS A 351 4.89 -10.87 -16.54
N TYR A 352 5.94 -11.66 -16.82
CA TYR A 352 7.31 -11.21 -16.71
C TYR A 352 8.08 -11.37 -18.02
N ALA A 353 8.50 -10.26 -18.62
CA ALA A 353 9.36 -10.31 -19.80
C ALA A 353 10.83 -10.19 -19.43
N VAL A 354 11.63 -11.11 -19.98
CA VAL A 354 13.08 -11.15 -19.86
C VAL A 354 13.73 -11.11 -21.23
N ARG A 355 14.99 -10.64 -21.30
CA ARG A 355 15.74 -10.58 -22.56
C ARG A 355 16.06 -11.97 -23.09
N SER A 356 16.47 -12.86 -22.19
CA SER A 356 16.73 -14.27 -22.45
C SER A 356 16.56 -15.07 -21.15
N ALA A 357 16.54 -16.40 -21.25
CA ALA A 357 16.56 -17.27 -20.07
C ALA A 357 17.77 -17.03 -19.14
N GLN A 358 18.90 -16.54 -19.65
CA GLN A 358 20.08 -16.20 -18.84
C GLN A 358 19.95 -14.84 -18.14
N GLU A 359 19.09 -13.94 -18.65
CA GLU A 359 18.80 -12.64 -18.06
C GLU A 359 17.49 -12.67 -17.25
N PHE A 360 17.34 -13.72 -16.44
CA PHE A 360 16.22 -13.95 -15.54
C PHE A 360 16.70 -13.88 -14.08
N PRO A 361 16.81 -12.67 -13.49
CA PRO A 361 17.21 -12.52 -12.09
C PRO A 361 16.16 -13.12 -11.14
N TYR A 362 16.63 -13.62 -9.98
CA TYR A 362 15.79 -14.21 -8.93
C TYR A 362 14.97 -15.43 -9.36
N ARG A 363 15.43 -16.16 -10.39
CA ARG A 363 14.78 -17.36 -10.95
C ARG A 363 14.18 -18.28 -9.88
N ASP A 364 15.00 -18.78 -8.95
CA ASP A 364 14.57 -19.75 -7.93
C ASP A 364 13.40 -19.23 -7.08
N ARG A 365 13.36 -17.92 -6.82
CA ARG A 365 12.30 -17.30 -6.01
C ARG A 365 11.00 -17.14 -6.79
N LEU A 366 11.10 -16.91 -8.10
CA LEU A 366 9.94 -16.75 -8.98
C LEU A 366 9.38 -18.09 -9.45
N GLU A 367 10.23 -19.09 -9.67
CA GLU A 367 9.79 -20.47 -9.95
C GLU A 367 9.03 -21.06 -8.75
N ALA A 368 9.35 -20.65 -7.52
CA ALA A 368 8.61 -21.03 -6.32
C ALA A 368 7.15 -20.49 -6.27
N LEU A 369 6.78 -19.56 -7.15
CA LEU A 369 5.40 -19.09 -7.31
C LEU A 369 4.59 -19.97 -8.27
N GLY A 370 5.22 -20.96 -8.94
CA GLY A 370 4.55 -21.94 -9.78
C GLY A 370 3.74 -21.33 -10.94
N ASP A 371 2.51 -21.83 -11.13
CA ASP A 371 1.64 -21.48 -12.25
C ASP A 371 1.18 -20.01 -12.26
N ASP A 372 1.42 -19.27 -11.17
CA ASP A 372 1.10 -17.84 -11.11
C ASP A 372 2.06 -16.97 -11.94
N VAL A 373 3.16 -17.53 -12.45
CA VAL A 373 4.17 -16.79 -13.24
C VAL A 373 4.16 -17.22 -14.71
N VAL A 374 4.02 -16.24 -15.60
CA VAL A 374 4.18 -16.40 -17.04
C VAL A 374 5.41 -15.63 -17.48
N VAL A 375 6.43 -16.35 -17.95
CA VAL A 375 7.69 -15.76 -18.41
C VAL A 375 7.69 -15.66 -19.93
N TYR A 376 8.02 -14.48 -20.45
CA TYR A 376 8.17 -14.20 -21.88
C TYR A 376 9.65 -14.01 -22.19
N ASP A 377 10.25 -14.95 -22.92
CA ASP A 377 11.66 -14.95 -23.30
C ASP A 377 11.85 -14.28 -24.67
N GLY A 378 12.37 -13.06 -24.65
CA GLY A 378 12.62 -12.27 -25.86
C GLY A 378 13.56 -12.94 -26.86
N SER A 379 14.51 -13.76 -26.40
CA SER A 379 15.46 -14.49 -27.25
C SER A 379 14.81 -15.64 -28.02
N LYS A 380 13.66 -16.14 -27.55
CA LYS A 380 12.83 -17.14 -28.24
C LYS A 380 11.78 -16.52 -29.16
N GLY A 381 11.85 -15.20 -29.39
CA GLY A 381 10.85 -14.46 -30.16
C GLY A 381 9.52 -14.26 -29.42
N GLN A 382 9.41 -14.66 -28.16
CA GLN A 382 8.20 -14.46 -27.38
C GLN A 382 8.01 -12.97 -27.07
N ARG A 383 6.75 -12.52 -27.08
CA ARG A 383 6.37 -11.15 -26.75
C ARG A 383 5.23 -11.17 -25.76
N MET A 384 5.32 -10.30 -24.77
CA MET A 384 4.24 -10.06 -23.84
C MET A 384 3.21 -9.15 -24.52
N ASP A 385 2.02 -9.67 -24.76
CA ASP A 385 0.89 -8.90 -25.28
C ASP A 385 0.22 -8.15 -24.11
N ILE A 386 0.67 -6.92 -23.89
CA ILE A 386 0.21 -6.08 -22.78
C ILE A 386 -1.27 -5.70 -22.96
N GLU A 387 -1.71 -5.44 -24.20
CA GLU A 387 -3.11 -5.09 -24.45
C GLU A 387 -4.02 -6.27 -24.12
N ALA A 388 -3.66 -7.48 -24.56
CA ALA A 388 -4.43 -8.67 -24.24
C ALA A 388 -4.51 -8.93 -22.72
N ILE A 389 -3.41 -8.72 -21.99
CA ILE A 389 -3.40 -8.85 -20.52
C ILE A 389 -4.35 -7.84 -19.87
N VAL A 390 -4.26 -6.56 -20.27
CA VAL A 390 -5.11 -5.49 -19.71
C VAL A 390 -6.59 -5.74 -20.02
N LYS A 391 -6.90 -6.15 -21.26
CA LYS A 391 -8.26 -6.49 -21.69
C LYS A 391 -8.84 -7.69 -20.92
N ALA A 392 -7.99 -8.64 -20.54
CA ALA A 392 -8.37 -9.86 -19.83
C ALA A 392 -8.33 -9.73 -18.29
N LEU A 393 -8.10 -8.52 -17.75
CA LEU A 393 -8.05 -8.31 -16.31
C LEU A 393 -9.32 -8.84 -15.62
N PRO A 394 -9.18 -9.72 -14.62
CA PRO A 394 -10.33 -10.20 -13.86
C PRO A 394 -11.06 -9.06 -13.16
N TRP A 395 -12.35 -9.25 -12.91
CA TRP A 395 -13.14 -8.29 -12.16
C TRP A 395 -12.54 -8.05 -10.76
N ASN A 396 -12.50 -6.78 -10.33
CA ASN A 396 -11.94 -6.34 -9.03
C ASN A 396 -10.43 -6.69 -8.90
N SER A 397 -9.69 -6.62 -10.00
CA SER A 397 -8.23 -6.71 -10.02
C SER A 397 -7.54 -5.38 -9.70
N HIS A 398 -6.30 -5.44 -9.25
CA HIS A 398 -5.38 -4.31 -9.30
C HIS A 398 -4.17 -4.67 -10.16
N LEU A 399 -3.81 -3.78 -11.09
CA LEU A 399 -2.69 -3.95 -12.01
C LEU A 399 -1.45 -3.21 -11.50
N TYR A 400 -0.33 -3.89 -11.41
CA TYR A 400 0.97 -3.30 -11.08
C TYR A 400 1.88 -3.39 -12.31
N VAL A 401 2.55 -2.29 -12.69
CA VAL A 401 3.39 -2.25 -13.89
C VAL A 401 4.74 -1.62 -13.57
N CYS A 402 5.82 -2.32 -13.88
CA CYS A 402 7.19 -1.79 -13.79
C CYS A 402 8.09 -2.42 -14.86
N GLY A 403 8.82 -1.59 -15.61
CA GLY A 403 9.73 -2.08 -16.63
C GLY A 403 10.29 -0.99 -17.52
N PRO A 404 10.88 -1.35 -18.67
CA PRO A 404 11.43 -0.39 -19.63
C PRO A 404 10.38 0.62 -20.12
N THR A 405 10.81 1.83 -20.48
CA THR A 405 9.93 2.94 -20.89
C THR A 405 8.90 2.53 -21.95
N ARG A 406 9.30 1.74 -22.95
CA ARG A 406 8.39 1.27 -24.00
C ARG A 406 7.28 0.34 -23.48
N MET A 407 7.59 -0.50 -22.49
CA MET A 407 6.61 -1.35 -21.82
C MET A 407 5.65 -0.50 -20.98
N MET A 408 6.18 0.47 -20.24
CA MET A 408 5.38 1.39 -19.43
C MET A 408 4.42 2.21 -20.29
N ALA A 409 4.87 2.70 -21.44
CA ALA A 409 4.04 3.44 -22.40
C ALA A 409 2.90 2.55 -22.97
N ALA A 410 3.22 1.34 -23.42
CA ALA A 410 2.22 0.39 -23.93
C ALA A 410 1.17 0.02 -22.88
N ALA A 411 1.58 -0.15 -21.61
CA ALA A 411 0.65 -0.43 -20.52
C ALA A 411 -0.27 0.76 -20.21
N LYS A 412 0.26 2.00 -20.23
CA LYS A 412 -0.54 3.22 -20.07
C LYS A 412 -1.57 3.37 -21.20
N GLU A 413 -1.16 3.15 -22.44
CA GLU A 413 -2.05 3.18 -23.60
C GLU A 413 -3.16 2.13 -23.49
N ALA A 414 -2.81 0.88 -23.16
CA ALA A 414 -3.78 -0.19 -22.98
C ALA A 414 -4.78 0.09 -21.85
N VAL A 415 -4.28 0.60 -20.71
CA VAL A 415 -5.12 1.02 -19.56
C VAL A 415 -6.11 2.09 -19.96
N GLN A 416 -5.66 3.12 -20.69
CA GLN A 416 -6.52 4.18 -21.18
C GLN A 416 -7.55 3.67 -22.20
N LYS A 417 -7.09 2.87 -23.17
CA LYS A 417 -7.94 2.28 -24.23
C LYS A 417 -9.06 1.42 -23.67
N HIS A 418 -8.80 0.66 -22.61
CA HIS A 418 -9.77 -0.21 -21.97
C HIS A 418 -10.50 0.43 -20.77
N GLY A 419 -10.26 1.72 -20.51
CA GLY A 419 -10.95 2.47 -19.47
C GLY A 419 -10.71 1.92 -18.06
N ILE A 420 -9.52 1.37 -17.79
CA ILE A 420 -9.19 0.89 -16.45
C ILE A 420 -9.01 2.11 -15.53
N PRO A 421 -9.75 2.20 -14.40
CA PRO A 421 -9.64 3.33 -13.48
C PRO A 421 -8.23 3.53 -12.94
N ALA A 422 -7.83 4.80 -12.74
CA ALA A 422 -6.49 5.14 -12.26
C ALA A 422 -6.18 4.60 -10.85
N ASP A 423 -7.20 4.35 -10.02
CA ASP A 423 -7.08 3.73 -8.69
C ASP A 423 -7.03 2.19 -8.72
N GLU A 424 -7.28 1.58 -9.88
CA GLU A 424 -7.11 0.13 -10.12
C GLU A 424 -5.73 -0.20 -10.74
N VAL A 425 -4.86 0.79 -10.97
CA VAL A 425 -3.54 0.61 -11.58
C VAL A 425 -2.43 1.35 -10.82
N HIS A 426 -1.30 0.68 -10.63
CA HIS A 426 -0.09 1.26 -10.08
C HIS A 426 1.07 1.15 -11.08
N PHE A 427 1.69 2.28 -11.42
CA PHE A 427 2.88 2.34 -12.27
C PHE A 427 4.10 2.75 -11.45
N GLU A 428 5.14 1.93 -11.51
CA GLU A 428 6.44 2.21 -10.90
C GLU A 428 7.48 2.41 -12.00
N ALA A 429 7.99 3.64 -12.15
CA ALA A 429 9.05 3.96 -13.11
C ALA A 429 10.43 3.93 -12.43
N PHE A 430 11.44 3.32 -13.06
CA PHE A 430 12.85 3.30 -12.59
C PHE A 430 13.76 4.26 -13.34
N ALA A 431 13.30 4.76 -14.47
CA ALA A 431 14.02 5.72 -15.28
C ALA A 431 13.16 6.97 -15.46
N ALA A 432 13.81 8.12 -15.43
CA ALA A 432 13.22 9.38 -15.85
C ALA A 432 13.88 9.86 -17.12
N GLU A 433 13.04 10.40 -18.00
CA GLU A 433 13.48 11.19 -19.13
C GLU A 433 13.67 12.63 -18.64
N VAL A 434 14.93 13.02 -18.42
CA VAL A 434 15.29 14.37 -17.94
C VAL A 434 15.70 15.29 -19.09
N THR A 435 15.96 14.74 -20.28
CA THR A 435 16.46 15.49 -21.44
C THR A 435 15.37 16.32 -22.12
N GLY A 436 15.71 17.49 -22.66
CA GLY A 436 14.80 18.30 -23.48
C GLY A 436 15.32 19.73 -23.67
N ASP A 437 14.52 20.63 -24.25
CA ASP A 437 14.95 22.01 -24.49
C ASP A 437 15.33 22.71 -23.18
N ALA A 438 16.41 23.48 -23.21
CA ALA A 438 16.89 24.22 -22.06
C ALA A 438 15.99 25.44 -21.75
N PHE A 439 15.71 25.69 -20.47
CA PHE A 439 14.72 26.67 -20.01
C PHE A 439 15.18 27.46 -18.78
N ASP A 440 14.57 28.62 -18.55
CA ASP A 440 14.91 29.51 -17.44
C ASP A 440 13.86 29.43 -16.33
N VAL A 441 14.31 29.47 -15.08
CA VAL A 441 13.46 29.40 -13.89
C VAL A 441 13.74 30.55 -12.96
N GLN A 442 12.72 31.34 -12.68
CA GLN A 442 12.75 32.39 -11.66
C GLN A 442 12.21 31.86 -10.34
N VAL A 443 13.01 31.91 -9.27
CA VAL A 443 12.66 31.41 -7.93
C VAL A 443 12.27 32.59 -7.04
N LEU A 444 10.97 32.85 -6.95
CA LEU A 444 10.42 34.10 -6.41
C LEU A 444 10.68 34.26 -4.91
N ASN A 445 10.53 33.19 -4.13
CA ASN A 445 10.60 33.22 -2.67
C ASN A 445 12.02 32.99 -2.10
N ARG A 446 13.05 32.93 -2.95
CA ARG A 446 14.46 32.77 -2.55
C ARG A 446 15.36 33.80 -3.23
N GLY A 447 15.07 35.08 -2.97
CA GLY A 447 15.85 36.21 -3.50
C GLY A 447 15.59 36.51 -4.97
N ASP A 448 14.46 36.07 -5.51
CA ASP A 448 14.06 36.24 -6.91
C ASP A 448 15.12 35.78 -7.92
N LYS A 449 15.80 34.68 -7.60
CA LYS A 449 16.96 34.20 -8.36
C LYS A 449 16.55 33.58 -9.68
N LEU A 450 17.23 33.96 -10.76
CA LEU A 450 17.10 33.32 -12.07
C LEU A 450 18.13 32.20 -12.21
N VAL A 451 17.69 30.99 -12.52
CA VAL A 451 18.54 29.83 -12.77
C VAL A 451 18.26 29.23 -14.15
N ARG A 452 19.30 28.74 -14.81
CA ARG A 452 19.22 28.08 -16.12
C ARG A 452 19.19 26.57 -15.92
N VAL A 453 18.32 25.89 -16.65
CA VAL A 453 18.29 24.41 -16.73
C VAL A 453 18.68 24.00 -18.15
N ASP A 454 19.83 23.34 -18.27
CA ASP A 454 20.34 22.89 -19.55
C ASP A 454 19.63 21.62 -20.08
N GLU A 455 20.02 21.17 -21.28
CA GLU A 455 19.29 20.14 -22.01
C GLU A 455 19.38 18.74 -21.38
N GLU A 456 20.46 18.46 -20.66
CA GLU A 456 20.75 17.12 -20.10
C GLU A 456 20.52 17.02 -18.59
N GLU A 457 20.13 18.11 -17.93
CA GLU A 457 19.92 18.16 -16.50
C GLU A 457 18.48 18.47 -16.12
N SER A 458 18.11 18.03 -14.91
CA SER A 458 16.80 18.29 -14.31
C SER A 458 16.80 19.61 -13.56
N LEU A 459 15.61 20.21 -13.41
CA LEU A 459 15.43 21.38 -12.54
C LEU A 459 15.86 21.07 -11.10
N LEU A 460 15.59 19.87 -10.59
CA LEU A 460 16.02 19.46 -9.25
C LEU A 460 17.54 19.52 -9.06
N GLU A 461 18.33 19.08 -10.06
CA GLU A 461 19.80 19.15 -10.00
C GLU A 461 20.27 20.60 -9.93
N VAL A 462 19.70 21.47 -10.76
CA VAL A 462 19.98 22.92 -10.75
C VAL A 462 19.63 23.54 -9.40
N LEU A 463 18.41 23.31 -8.90
CA LEU A 463 17.96 23.88 -7.64
C LEU A 463 18.82 23.43 -6.45
N ARG A 464 19.35 22.19 -6.47
CA ARG A 464 20.24 21.70 -5.41
C ARG A 464 21.65 22.25 -5.44
N ARG A 465 22.12 22.73 -6.60
CA ARG A 465 23.38 23.47 -6.67
C ARG A 465 23.23 24.86 -6.07
N GLU A 466 22.03 25.42 -6.15
CA GLU A 466 21.76 26.81 -5.78
C GLU A 466 21.14 26.98 -4.39
N PHE A 467 20.45 25.96 -3.87
CA PHE A 467 19.71 26.01 -2.61
C PHE A 467 19.91 24.72 -1.79
N ASP A 468 20.12 24.88 -0.48
CA ASP A 468 20.50 23.78 0.42
C ASP A 468 19.34 22.83 0.79
N ASP A 469 18.08 23.22 0.57
CA ASP A 469 16.91 22.56 1.15
C ASP A 469 15.82 22.12 0.15
N VAL A 470 16.22 21.61 -1.01
CA VAL A 470 15.27 21.11 -2.03
C VAL A 470 14.96 19.61 -1.82
N PRO A 471 13.74 19.26 -1.39
CA PRO A 471 13.39 17.88 -1.06
C PRO A 471 13.32 16.99 -2.31
N SER A 472 13.84 15.76 -2.22
CA SER A 472 13.59 14.71 -3.22
C SER A 472 13.54 13.33 -2.57
N SER A 473 12.96 12.36 -3.29
CA SER A 473 13.08 10.95 -2.94
C SER A 473 13.38 10.07 -4.16
N CYS A 474 12.37 9.77 -4.99
CA CYS A 474 12.52 8.81 -6.09
C CYS A 474 13.40 9.33 -7.25
N GLU A 475 13.40 10.63 -7.50
CA GLU A 475 14.07 11.31 -8.64
C GLU A 475 13.66 10.80 -10.03
N VAL A 476 12.52 10.11 -10.10
CA VAL A 476 11.95 9.55 -11.33
C VAL A 476 10.49 9.95 -11.57
N GLY A 477 9.93 10.78 -10.69
CA GLY A 477 8.59 11.36 -10.86
C GLY A 477 7.43 10.55 -10.25
N ASN A 478 7.69 9.55 -9.40
CA ASN A 478 6.66 8.70 -8.78
C ASN A 478 6.17 9.23 -7.41
N CYS A 479 7.08 9.77 -6.59
CA CYS A 479 6.79 10.04 -5.16
C CYS A 479 6.22 11.44 -4.85
N GLY A 480 6.32 12.40 -5.76
CA GLY A 480 5.87 13.79 -5.54
C GLY A 480 6.71 14.63 -4.54
N THR A 481 7.78 14.08 -3.95
CA THR A 481 8.58 14.79 -2.92
C THR A 481 9.26 16.06 -3.47
N CYS A 482 9.60 16.08 -4.75
CA CYS A 482 10.22 17.23 -5.44
C CYS A 482 9.18 18.21 -6.03
N LYS A 483 7.93 18.15 -5.57
CA LYS A 483 6.87 19.04 -6.03
C LYS A 483 7.20 20.47 -5.65
N VAL A 484 7.23 21.36 -6.64
CA VAL A 484 7.38 22.81 -6.48
C VAL A 484 6.16 23.51 -7.05
N LYS A 485 5.81 24.66 -6.48
CA LYS A 485 4.67 25.46 -6.94
C LYS A 485 5.07 26.28 -8.15
N VAL A 486 4.19 26.36 -9.15
CA VAL A 486 4.43 27.12 -10.39
C VAL A 486 3.50 28.33 -10.38
N GLU A 487 4.09 29.53 -10.34
CA GLU A 487 3.36 30.80 -10.34
C GLU A 487 3.03 31.28 -11.76
N SER A 488 3.94 31.05 -12.71
CA SER A 488 3.72 31.43 -14.11
C SER A 488 4.57 30.62 -15.08
N GLY A 489 4.17 30.65 -16.36
CA GLY A 489 4.81 29.93 -17.46
C GLY A 489 4.13 28.61 -17.80
N ARG A 490 4.68 27.88 -18.79
CA ARG A 490 4.14 26.59 -19.24
C ARG A 490 5.09 25.46 -18.84
N VAL A 491 4.51 24.36 -18.39
CA VAL A 491 5.25 23.17 -17.95
C VAL A 491 4.92 21.99 -18.86
N GLU A 492 5.96 21.30 -19.30
CA GLU A 492 5.86 19.95 -19.82
C GLU A 492 5.90 18.97 -18.63
N HIS A 493 4.73 18.49 -18.22
CA HIS A 493 4.61 17.59 -17.09
C HIS A 493 5.11 16.19 -17.44
N ARG A 494 6.10 15.72 -16.68
CA ARG A 494 6.60 14.35 -16.73
C ARG A 494 6.42 13.68 -15.37
N GLY A 495 6.36 12.35 -15.34
CA GLY A 495 6.10 11.57 -14.12
C GLY A 495 4.61 11.29 -13.86
N THR A 496 4.31 10.62 -12.75
CA THR A 496 2.97 10.12 -12.40
C THR A 496 2.46 10.63 -11.05
N ALA A 497 3.30 11.31 -10.26
CA ALA A 497 2.94 11.69 -8.90
C ALA A 497 1.88 12.79 -8.76
N LEU A 498 1.71 13.65 -9.79
CA LEU A 498 0.74 14.75 -9.75
C LEU A 498 -0.59 14.32 -10.37
N SER A 499 -1.68 14.60 -9.66
CA SER A 499 -3.03 14.58 -10.22
C SER A 499 -3.24 15.67 -11.28
N GLU A 500 -4.27 15.53 -12.12
CA GLU A 500 -4.60 16.55 -13.14
C GLU A 500 -4.93 17.93 -12.54
N GLU A 501 -5.45 17.98 -11.31
CA GLU A 501 -5.70 19.22 -10.59
C GLU A 501 -4.39 19.86 -10.12
N GLU A 502 -3.49 19.08 -9.51
CA GLU A 502 -2.19 19.58 -9.04
C GLU A 502 -1.28 20.08 -10.17
N ARG A 503 -1.38 19.49 -11.37
CA ARG A 503 -0.63 19.96 -12.55
C ARG A 503 -0.94 21.41 -12.92
N ARG A 504 -2.08 21.97 -12.51
CA ARG A 504 -2.45 23.37 -12.81
C ARG A 504 -1.59 24.40 -12.09
N GLY A 505 -0.94 24.04 -10.98
CA GLY A 505 -0.17 24.99 -10.16
C GLY A 505 1.11 24.40 -9.58
N SER A 506 1.57 23.25 -10.06
CA SER A 506 2.76 22.59 -9.52
C SER A 506 3.46 21.75 -10.58
N MET A 507 4.76 21.54 -10.41
CA MET A 507 5.56 20.64 -11.25
C MET A 507 6.46 19.74 -10.40
N LEU A 508 6.89 18.61 -10.98
CA LEU A 508 7.87 17.72 -10.36
C LEU A 508 9.27 18.11 -10.82
N ALA A 509 10.05 18.79 -9.97
CA ALA A 509 11.36 19.33 -10.36
C ALA A 509 12.35 18.26 -10.84
N CYS A 510 12.20 17.00 -10.44
CA CYS A 510 13.14 15.95 -10.85
C CYS A 510 12.93 15.43 -12.27
N VAL A 511 11.79 15.72 -12.92
CA VAL A 511 11.48 15.17 -14.26
C VAL A 511 10.77 16.15 -15.20
N SER A 512 9.94 17.05 -14.68
CA SER A 512 9.18 17.99 -15.52
C SER A 512 10.09 19.11 -16.03
N ARG A 513 9.79 19.66 -17.20
CA ARG A 513 10.54 20.76 -17.81
C ARG A 513 9.66 22.00 -18.00
N GLY A 514 10.27 23.18 -18.00
CA GLY A 514 9.60 24.42 -18.40
C GLY A 514 9.70 24.63 -19.91
N ILE A 515 8.75 25.38 -20.49
CA ILE A 515 8.81 25.83 -21.88
C ILE A 515 9.22 27.30 -21.88
N GLY A 516 10.44 27.61 -22.33
CA GLY A 516 10.99 28.95 -22.33
C GLY A 516 11.35 29.43 -20.92
N ARG A 517 10.47 30.20 -20.27
CA ARG A 517 10.66 30.70 -18.91
C ARG A 517 9.46 30.39 -18.03
N ILE A 518 9.75 29.95 -16.80
CA ILE A 518 8.75 29.72 -15.75
C ILE A 518 9.14 30.44 -14.46
N ALA A 519 8.16 30.69 -13.58
CA ALA A 519 8.39 31.19 -12.23
C ALA A 519 7.83 30.20 -11.20
N ILE A 520 8.61 29.93 -10.14
CA ILE A 520 8.28 28.96 -9.10
C ILE A 520 8.46 29.50 -7.69
N GLU A 521 7.81 28.85 -6.73
CA GLU A 521 8.09 28.97 -5.29
C GLU A 521 8.59 27.62 -4.76
N LEU A 522 9.67 27.67 -3.96
CA LEU A 522 10.29 26.53 -3.29
C LEU A 522 9.72 26.26 -1.91
#